data_AF-A0A259TEL3-F1
#
_entry.id   AF-A0A259TEL3-F1
#
_cell.length_a   1.000
_cell.length_b   1.000
_cell.length_c   1.000
_cell.angle_alpha   90.00
_cell.angle_beta   90.00
_cell.angle_gamma   90.00
#
_symmetry.space_group_name_H-M   'P 1'
#
loop_
_entity.id
_entity.type
_entity.pdbx_description
1 polymer ?
#
loop_
_entity_poly.entity_id
_entity_poly.type
_entity_poly.pdbx_seq_one_letter_code
_entity_poly.pdbx_strand_id
1 'polypeptide(L)'
;MMKRLALIPYNMLMLLIWMYGYRLLYWCMEGYVPAYLVIGSCLFLALVWICGNVFWIRRAHISWGSSVLIIGLTLLLMCVDPLLKPIYFEINSKAMHHSFQILDYFKDWK
;
A
#
# COMPACT_ATOMS: atom_id res chain seq x y z
N MET A 1 10.92 -23.05 12.73
CA MET A 1 11.43 -21.97 11.86
C MET A 1 10.37 -21.41 10.90
N MET A 2 9.55 -22.24 10.23
CA MET A 2 8.50 -21.80 9.28
C MET A 2 7.45 -20.82 9.82
N LYS A 3 7.15 -20.80 11.13
CA LYS A 3 6.14 -19.88 11.70
C LYS A 3 6.57 -18.40 11.69
N ARG A 4 7.88 -18.10 11.74
CA ARG A 4 8.41 -16.71 11.68
C ARG A 4 8.31 -16.10 10.27
N LEU A 5 8.19 -16.94 9.24
CA LEU A 5 8.24 -16.54 7.83
C LEU A 5 6.92 -15.99 7.30
N ALA A 6 5.84 -15.91 8.09
CA ALA A 6 4.56 -15.37 7.62
C ALA A 6 4.43 -13.85 7.79
N LEU A 7 5.13 -13.25 8.76
CA LEU A 7 5.06 -11.80 9.03
C LEU A 7 5.76 -10.97 7.94
N ILE A 8 6.87 -11.49 7.41
CA ILE A 8 7.65 -10.85 6.33
C ILE A 8 6.83 -10.74 5.03
N PRO A 9 6.32 -11.83 4.42
CA PRO A 9 5.55 -11.76 3.20
C PRO A 9 4.23 -10.98 3.40
N TYR A 10 3.64 -11.03 4.59
CA TYR A 10 2.48 -10.19 4.90
C TYR A 10 2.82 -8.70 4.82
N ASN A 11 3.90 -8.25 5.44
CA ASN A 11 4.33 -6.86 5.38
C ASN A 11 4.83 -6.46 3.98
N MET A 12 5.48 -7.36 3.23
CA MET A 12 5.84 -7.12 1.83
C MET A 12 4.61 -6.96 0.93
N LEU A 13 3.58 -7.80 1.11
CA LEU A 13 2.31 -7.68 0.39
C LEU A 13 1.64 -6.34 0.70
N MET A 14 1.61 -5.95 1.98
CA MET A 14 0.99 -4.69 2.40
C MET A 14 1.78 -3.47 1.91
N LEU A 15 3.11 -3.56 1.83
CA LEU A 15 3.95 -2.56 1.18
C LEU A 15 3.62 -2.43 -0.32
N LEU A 16 3.48 -3.56 -1.03
CA LEU A 16 3.08 -3.54 -2.44
C LEU A 16 1.70 -2.90 -2.61
N ILE A 17 0.71 -3.34 -1.83
CA ILE A 17 -0.64 -2.76 -1.87
C ILE A 17 -0.60 -1.26 -1.55
N TRP A 18 0.24 -0.82 -0.62
CA TRP A 18 0.45 0.60 -0.36
C TRP A 18 1.04 1.35 -1.56
N MET A 19 2.12 0.85 -2.15
CA MET A 19 2.76 1.48 -3.31
C MET A 19 1.83 1.59 -4.53
N TYR A 20 1.09 0.52 -4.84
CA TYR A 20 0.12 0.52 -5.94
C TYR A 20 -1.17 1.28 -5.59
N GLY A 21 -1.65 1.14 -4.36
CA GLY A 21 -2.82 1.83 -3.85
C GLY A 21 -2.62 3.34 -3.81
N TYR A 22 -1.46 3.83 -3.39
CA TYR A 22 -1.13 5.25 -3.42
C TYR A 22 -1.11 5.83 -4.84
N ARG A 23 -0.65 5.04 -5.83
CA ARG A 23 -0.73 5.40 -7.25
C ARG A 23 -2.18 5.49 -7.74
N LEU A 24 -3.03 4.54 -7.35
CA LEU A 24 -4.47 4.55 -7.66
C LEU A 24 -5.19 5.73 -6.99
N LEU A 25 -4.88 6.03 -5.72
CA LEU A 25 -5.47 7.15 -4.98
C LEU A 25 -5.14 8.49 -5.62
N TYR A 26 -3.93 8.67 -6.13
CA TYR A 26 -3.53 9.86 -6.87
C TYR A 26 -4.40 10.04 -8.12
N TRP A 27 -4.63 8.97 -8.88
CA TRP A 27 -5.54 9.01 -10.04
C TRP A 27 -6.99 9.25 -9.63
N CYS A 28 -7.48 8.65 -8.54
CA CYS A 28 -8.83 8.89 -8.02
C CYS A 28 -9.05 10.36 -7.63
N MET A 29 -8.03 11.03 -7.10
CA MET A 29 -8.06 12.46 -6.78
C MET A 29 -8.11 13.33 -8.04
N GLU A 30 -7.43 12.94 -9.12
CA GLU A 30 -7.52 13.60 -10.44
C GLU A 30 -8.85 13.29 -11.17
N GLY A 31 -9.44 12.12 -10.91
CA GLY A 31 -10.64 11.59 -11.56
C GLY A 31 -11.98 11.95 -10.91
N TYR A 32 -12.03 12.91 -9.98
CA TYR A 32 -13.25 13.34 -9.26
C TYR A 32 -13.89 12.26 -8.38
N VAL A 33 -13.11 11.33 -7.81
CA VAL A 33 -13.62 10.42 -6.77
C VAL A 33 -13.81 11.20 -5.47
N PRO A 34 -14.94 11.07 -4.76
CA PRO A 34 -15.15 11.78 -3.51
C PRO A 34 -14.07 11.49 -2.47
N ALA A 35 -13.50 12.55 -1.89
CA ALA A 35 -12.36 12.47 -0.96
C ALA A 35 -12.62 11.55 0.24
N TYR A 36 -13.87 11.41 0.69
CA TYR A 36 -14.22 10.51 1.79
C TYR A 36 -14.04 9.02 1.45
N LEU A 37 -14.23 8.60 0.19
CA LEU A 37 -13.98 7.22 -0.24
C LEU A 37 -12.48 6.93 -0.27
N VAL A 38 -11.70 7.90 -0.74
CA VAL A 38 -10.24 7.85 -0.74
C VAL A 38 -9.72 7.72 0.70
N ILE A 39 -10.13 8.60 1.60
CA ILE A 39 -9.76 8.54 3.02
C ILE A 39 -10.24 7.23 3.66
N GLY A 40 -11.47 6.81 3.39
CA GLY A 40 -12.04 5.56 3.89
C GLY A 40 -11.24 4.33 3.47
N SER A 41 -10.79 4.26 2.22
CA SER A 41 -9.94 3.17 1.72
C SER A 41 -8.57 3.13 2.42
N CYS A 42 -7.95 4.28 2.68
CA CYS A 42 -6.69 4.36 3.42
C CYS A 42 -6.85 3.86 4.86
N LEU A 43 -7.91 4.30 5.54
CA LEU A 43 -8.21 3.88 6.91
C LEU A 43 -8.51 2.38 6.98
N PHE A 44 -9.28 1.85 6.02
CA PHE A 44 -9.54 0.42 5.92
C PHE A 44 -8.24 -0.37 5.72
N LEU A 45 -7.36 0.08 4.82
CA LEU A 45 -6.08 -0.56 4.57
C LEU A 45 -5.19 -0.59 5.82
N ALA A 46 -5.11 0.54 6.53
CA ALA A 46 -4.36 0.64 7.78
C ALA A 46 -4.92 -0.30 8.85
N LEU A 47 -6.24 -0.41 8.96
CA LEU A 47 -6.90 -1.29 9.92
C LEU A 47 -6.62 -2.76 9.61
N VAL A 48 -6.73 -3.16 8.33
CA VAL A 48 -6.37 -4.50 7.87
C VAL A 48 -4.90 -4.81 8.19
N TRP A 49 -4.00 -3.85 7.92
CA TRP A 49 -2.56 -3.98 8.20
C TRP A 49 -2.26 -4.22 9.68
N ILE A 50 -2.85 -3.41 10.55
CA ILE A 50 -2.67 -3.50 12.01
C ILE A 50 -3.22 -4.84 12.51
N CYS A 51 -4.46 -5.17 12.14
CA CYS A 51 -5.11 -6.41 12.57
C CYS A 51 -4.32 -7.65 12.11
N GLY A 52 -3.84 -7.68 10.87
CA GLY A 52 -3.05 -8.80 10.36
C GLY A 52 -1.68 -8.92 11.03
N ASN A 53 -0.99 -7.81 11.30
CA ASN A 53 0.26 -7.85 12.08
C ASN A 53 0.02 -8.43 13.48
N VAL A 54 -1.00 -7.94 14.20
CA VAL A 54 -1.35 -8.47 15.54
C VAL A 54 -1.67 -9.97 15.48
N PHE A 55 -2.44 -10.39 14.49
CA PHE A 55 -2.79 -11.80 14.28
C PHE A 55 -1.55 -12.67 14.06
N TRP A 56 -0.66 -12.27 13.15
CA TRP A 56 0.55 -13.02 12.83
C TRP A 56 1.56 -13.04 13.98
N ILE A 57 1.75 -11.93 14.69
CA ILE A 57 2.63 -11.85 15.87
C ILE A 57 2.16 -12.82 16.96
N ARG A 58 0.85 -12.80 17.28
CA ARG A 58 0.25 -13.70 18.28
C ARG A 58 0.34 -15.15 17.85
N ARG A 59 -0.03 -15.47 16.60
CA ARG A 59 -0.06 -16.85 16.09
C ARG A 59 1.33 -17.49 15.98
N ALA A 60 2.35 -16.71 15.63
CA ALA A 60 3.70 -17.22 15.43
C ALA A 60 4.62 -17.07 16.65
N HIS A 61 4.12 -16.52 17.77
CA HIS A 61 4.88 -16.24 18.99
C HIS A 61 6.22 -15.54 18.68
N ILE A 62 6.17 -14.52 17.83
CA ILE A 62 7.37 -13.80 17.39
C ILE A 62 7.84 -12.89 18.52
N SER A 63 9.16 -12.77 18.67
CA SER A 63 9.76 -11.77 19.57
C SER A 63 9.24 -10.37 19.23
N TRP A 64 8.87 -9.60 20.26
CA TRP A 64 8.46 -8.21 20.11
C TRP A 64 9.52 -7.39 19.37
N GLY A 65 10.81 -7.60 19.67
CA GLY A 65 11.91 -6.88 19.00
C GLY A 65 11.95 -7.12 17.48
N SER A 66 11.82 -8.37 17.04
CA SER A 66 11.81 -8.69 15.60
C SER A 66 10.56 -8.14 14.91
N SER A 67 9.42 -8.15 15.60
CA SER A 67 8.16 -7.62 15.06
C SER A 67 8.21 -6.12 14.88
N VAL A 68 8.73 -5.39 15.87
CA VAL A 68 8.94 -3.94 15.82
C VAL A 68 9.91 -3.58 14.70
N LEU A 69 10.99 -4.34 14.51
CA LEU A 69 11.96 -4.10 13.44
C LEU A 69 11.32 -4.25 12.05
N ILE A 70 10.54 -5.32 11.82
CA ILE A 70 9.86 -5.56 10.54
C ILE A 70 8.81 -4.47 10.26
N ILE A 71 7.97 -4.15 11.25
CA ILE A 71 6.94 -3.11 11.14
C ILE A 71 7.60 -1.75 10.90
N GLY A 72 8.64 -1.41 11.65
CA GLY A 72 9.37 -0.16 11.52
C GLY A 72 10.05 -0.01 10.15
N LEU A 73 10.67 -1.08 9.65
CA LEU A 73 11.24 -1.09 8.30
C LEU A 73 10.16 -0.90 7.23
N THR A 74 9.01 -1.55 7.39
CA THR A 74 7.89 -1.43 6.46
C THR A 74 7.35 0.01 6.43
N LEU A 75 7.16 0.64 7.59
CA LEU A 75 6.76 2.04 7.69
C LEU A 75 7.78 2.99 7.07
N LEU A 76 9.08 2.76 7.32
CA LEU A 76 10.14 3.56 6.73
C LEU A 76 10.11 3.48 5.20
N LEU A 77 9.94 2.28 4.64
CA LEU A 77 9.79 2.09 3.19
C LEU A 77 8.53 2.76 2.63
N MET A 78 7.40 2.67 3.33
CA MET A 78 6.15 3.37 2.95
C MET A 78 6.33 4.89 2.94
N CYS A 79 7.11 5.45 3.86
CA CYS A 79 7.43 6.88 3.93
C CYS A 79 8.46 7.33 2.88
N VAL A 80 9.35 6.43 2.42
CA VAL A 80 10.33 6.73 1.37
C VAL A 80 9.68 6.73 -0.02
N ASP A 81 8.63 5.94 -0.26
CA ASP A 81 7.93 5.89 -1.54
C ASP A 81 7.49 7.27 -2.10
N PRO A 82 6.84 8.17 -1.33
CA PRO A 82 6.49 9.50 -1.83
C PRO A 82 7.69 10.39 -2.20
N LEU A 83 8.86 10.17 -1.58
CA LEU A 83 10.10 10.89 -1.93
C LEU A 83 10.69 10.42 -3.27
N LEU A 84 10.50 9.15 -3.62
CA LEU A 84 10.97 8.56 -4.88
C LEU A 84 9.97 8.79 -6.04
N LYS A 85 8.74 9.19 -5.72
CA LYS A 85 7.65 9.48 -6.66
C LYS A 85 8.03 10.42 -7.82
N PRO A 86 8.76 11.54 -7.62
CA PRO A 86 9.16 12.42 -8.73
C PRO A 86 10.00 11.71 -9.77
N ILE A 87 10.92 10.85 -9.32
CA ILE A 87 11.85 10.09 -10.15
C ILE A 87 11.10 9.03 -10.98
N TYR A 88 10.10 8.37 -10.38
CA TYR A 88 9.29 7.37 -11.08
C TYR A 88 8.31 7.97 -12.09
N PHE A 89 7.78 9.17 -11.83
CA PHE A 89 6.85 9.85 -12.73
C PHE A 89 7.54 10.29 -14.02
N GLU A 90 8.77 10.80 -13.95
CA GLU A 90 9.53 11.19 -15.15
C GLU A 90 9.86 10.00 -16.05
N ILE A 91 10.23 8.86 -15.45
CA ILE A 91 10.70 7.68 -16.21
C ILE A 91 9.53 6.84 -16.75
N ASN A 92 8.35 6.87 -16.10
CA ASN A 92 7.30 5.88 -16.35
C ASN A 92 5.89 6.44 -16.55
N SER A 93 5.74 7.73 -16.83
CA SER A 93 4.45 8.40 -17.08
C SER A 93 3.60 7.69 -18.16
N LYS A 94 4.22 7.18 -19.22
CA LYS A 94 3.52 6.44 -20.29
C LYS A 94 2.95 5.08 -19.84
N ALA A 95 3.72 4.27 -19.11
CA ALA A 95 3.21 3.00 -18.60
C ALA A 95 2.18 3.24 -17.48
N MET A 96 2.32 4.35 -16.74
CA MET A 96 1.37 4.78 -15.73
C MET A 96 0.00 5.12 -16.35
N HIS A 97 -0.05 5.85 -17.47
CA HIS A 97 -1.29 6.04 -18.21
C HIS A 97 -1.85 4.72 -18.77
N HIS A 98 -1.01 3.86 -19.37
CA HIS A 98 -1.47 2.58 -19.91
C HIS A 98 -2.02 1.61 -18.85
N SER A 99 -1.45 1.59 -17.64
CA SER A 99 -1.89 0.68 -16.56
C SER A 99 -3.28 1.02 -16.02
N PHE A 100 -3.71 2.27 -16.22
CA PHE A 100 -4.99 2.79 -15.77
C PHE A 100 -5.91 3.21 -16.93
N GLN A 101 -5.57 2.89 -18.18
CA GLN A 101 -6.44 3.11 -19.35
C GLN A 101 -7.81 2.44 -19.20
N ILE A 102 -7.88 1.32 -18.48
CA ILE A 102 -9.15 0.67 -18.17
C ILE A 102 -10.06 1.56 -17.31
N LEU A 103 -9.48 2.49 -16.54
CA LEU A 103 -10.22 3.43 -15.71
C LEU A 103 -10.73 4.64 -16.50
N ASP A 104 -10.08 5.01 -17.62
CA ASP A 104 -10.62 6.02 -18.55
C ASP A 104 -11.96 5.58 -19.15
N TYR A 105 -12.17 4.26 -19.35
CA TYR A 105 -13.46 3.70 -19.76
C TYR A 105 -14.61 4.01 -18.79
N PHE A 106 -14.32 4.14 -17.48
CA PHE A 106 -15.34 4.47 -16.47
C PHE A 106 -15.56 5.98 -16.34
N LYS A 107 -14.72 6.82 -16.95
CA LYS A 107 -14.82 8.28 -16.87
C LYS A 107 -15.99 8.83 -17.69
N ASP A 108 -16.36 8.13 -18.76
CA ASP A 108 -17.51 8.44 -19.62
C ASP A 108 -18.82 7.85 -19.10
N TRP A 109 -18.77 7.04 -18.04
CA TRP A 109 -19.94 6.40 -17.44
C TRP A 109 -20.60 7.35 -16.41
N LYS A 110 -21.03 8.52 -16.88
CA LYS A 110 -21.89 9.45 -16.13
C LYS A 110 -23.36 9.04 -16.19
#